data_AF-R5GJD5-F1
#
_entry.id   AF-R5GJD5-F1
#
_cell.length_a   1.000
_cell.length_b   1.000
_cell.length_c   1.000
_cell.angle_alpha   90.00
_cell.angle_beta   90.00
_cell.angle_gamma   90.00
#
_symmetry.space_group_name_H-M   'P 1'
#
loop_
_entity.id
_entity.type
_entity.pdbx_description
1 polymer ?
#
loop_
_entity_poly.entity_id
_entity_poly.type
_entity_poly.pdbx_seq_one_letter_code
_entity_poly.pdbx_strand_id
1 'polypeptide(L)' 'MLLKLYARDNEHLMELLNGRIQAIPGVISTETLISLEQSISRGVPIILPEKPLGKKK' A
#
# COMPACT_ATOMS: atom_id res chain seq x y z
N MET A 1 8.88 -4.50 -11.74
CA MET A 1 8.33 -3.43 -10.89
C MET A 1 7.70 -4.09 -9.66
N LEU A 2 7.97 -3.60 -8.45
CA LEU A 2 7.41 -4.15 -7.22
C LEU A 2 6.55 -3.08 -6.55
N LEU A 3 5.29 -3.39 -6.24
CA LEU A 3 4.35 -2.45 -5.64
C LEU A 3 3.69 -3.07 -4.41
N LYS A 4 3.46 -2.25 -3.38
CA LYS A 4 2.64 -2.62 -2.22
C LYS A 4 1.21 -2.16 -2.46
N LEU A 5 0.29 -3.10 -2.61
CA LEU A 5 -1.12 -2.84 -2.87
C LEU A 5 -1.94 -3.04 -1.59
N TYR A 6 -2.91 -2.15 -1.37
CA TYR A 6 -3.88 -2.27 -0.29
C TYR A 6 -5.28 -2.43 -0.91
N ALA A 7 -5.98 -3.50 -0.53
CA ALA A 7 -7.35 -3.78 -0.94
C ALA A 7 -8.24 -3.91 0.30
N ARG A 8 -9.55 -3.71 0.13
CA ARG A 8 -10.52 -3.80 1.23
C ARG A 8 -10.97 -5.24 1.46
N ASP A 9 -11.12 -5.97 0.37
CA ASP A 9 -11.57 -7.36 0.28
C ASP A 9 -11.06 -7.96 -1.05
N ASN A 10 -11.40 -9.22 -1.31
CA ASN A 10 -10.97 -9.94 -2.50
C ASN A 10 -11.61 -9.41 -3.80
N GLU A 11 -12.84 -8.91 -3.76
CA GLU A 11 -13.49 -8.36 -4.96
C GLU A 11 -12.80 -7.07 -5.39
N HIS A 12 -12.51 -6.19 -4.42
CA HIS A 12 -11.74 -4.97 -4.65
C HIS A 12 -10.31 -5.28 -5.13
N LEU A 13 -9.67 -6.33 -4.62
CA LEU A 13 -8.37 -6.78 -5.11
C LEU A 13 -8.44 -7.17 -6.60
N MET A 14 -9.45 -7.94 -7.00
CA MET A 14 -9.63 -8.37 -8.39
C MET A 14 -9.92 -7.21 -9.34
N GLU A 15 -10.70 -6.21 -8.90
CA GLU A 15 -10.94 -4.98 -9.68
C GLU A 15 -9.65 -4.19 -9.89
N LEU A 16 -8.82 -4.04 -8.85
CA LEU A 16 -7.54 -3.33 -8.95
C LEU A 16 -6.55 -4.05 -9.87
N LEU A 17 -6.43 -5.37 -9.77
CA LEU A 17 -5.50 -6.15 -10.59
C LEU A 17 -5.91 -6.14 -12.07
N ASN A 18 -7.15 -6.52 -12.36
CA ASN A 18 -7.60 -6.73 -13.74
C ASN A 18 -8.08 -5.43 -14.41
N GLY A 19 -8.75 -4.56 -13.65
CA GLY A 19 -9.36 -3.34 -14.18
C GLY A 19 -8.43 -2.13 -14.22
N ARG A 20 -7.41 -2.09 -13.35
CA ARG A 20 -6.46 -0.96 -13.30
C ARG A 20 -5.07 -1.35 -13.75
N ILE A 21 -4.45 -2.33 -13.10
CA ILE A 21 -3.02 -2.62 -13.29
C ILE A 21 -2.75 -3.25 -14.66
N GLN A 22 -3.54 -4.25 -15.06
CA GLN A 22 -3.41 -4.87 -16.39
C GLN A 22 -3.76 -3.92 -17.54
N ALA A 23 -4.56 -2.88 -17.30
CA ALA A 23 -4.91 -1.89 -18.31
C ALA A 23 -3.77 -0.90 -18.61
N ILE A 24 -2.69 -0.89 -17.81
CA ILE A 24 -1.56 0.02 -18.02
C ILE A 24 -0.81 -0.38 -19.30
N PRO A 25 -0.66 0.52 -20.29
CA PRO A 25 0.08 0.23 -21.50
C PRO A 25 1.52 -0.24 -21.21
N GLY A 26 1.90 -1.39 -21.75
CA GLY A 26 3.22 -2.00 -21.53
C GLY A 26 3.25 -3.04 -20.40
N VAL A 27 2.14 -3.27 -19.70
CA VAL A 27 2.00 -4.41 -18.78
C VAL A 27 1.58 -5.65 -19.59
N ILE A 28 2.54 -6.54 -19.83
CA ILE A 28 2.37 -7.75 -20.66
C ILE A 28 1.83 -8.93 -19.83
N SER A 29 2.18 -8.96 -18.54
CA SER A 29 1.71 -9.95 -17.57
C SER A 29 1.88 -9.40 -16.15
N THR A 30 1.00 -9.81 -15.23
CA THR A 30 1.07 -9.46 -13.81
C THR A 30 1.15 -10.71 -12.96
N GLU A 31 2.19 -10.86 -12.16
CA GLU A 31 2.32 -11.89 -11.13
C GLU A 31 1.96 -11.29 -9.77
N THR A 32 1.02 -11.89 -9.03
CA THR A 32 0.55 -11.38 -7.74
C THR A 32 0.86 -12.39 -6.64
N LEU A 33 1.69 -12.00 -5.67
CA LEU A 33 1.99 -12.79 -4.47
C LEU A 33 1.07 -12.33 -3.33
N ILE A 34 0.18 -13.22 -2.87
CA ILE A 34 -0.76 -12.93 -1.78
C ILE A 34 -0.23 -13.52 -0.48
N SER A 35 0.04 -12.68 0.52
CA SER A 35 0.37 -13.14 1.88
C SER A 35 -0.91 -13.51 2.63
N LEU A 36 -1.07 -14.80 2.94
CA LEU A 36 -2.19 -15.30 3.75
C LEU A 36 -2.07 -14.92 5.24
N GLU A 37 -0.85 -14.64 5.70
CA GLU A 37 -0.56 -14.17 7.04
C GLU A 37 0.63 -13.19 7.00
N GLN A 38 0.54 -12.09 7.75
CA GLN A 38 1.64 -11.13 7.92
C GLN A 38 2.26 -11.29 9.31
N SER A 39 3.27 -12.17 9.41
CA SER A 39 3.91 -12.52 10.69
C SER A 39 4.74 -11.39 11.30
N ILE A 40 5.01 -10.31 10.55
CA ILE A 40 5.78 -9.15 11.01
C ILE A 40 5.07 -7.86 10.56
N SER A 41 4.45 -7.15 11.52
CA SER A 41 3.93 -5.79 11.31
C SER A 41 4.91 -4.79 11.95
N ARG A 42 5.81 -4.23 11.14
CA ARG A 42 6.69 -3.13 11.57
C ARG A 42 6.32 -1.88 10.77
N GLY A 43 5.74 -0.90 11.44
CA GLY A 43 5.64 0.46 10.91
C GLY A 43 6.98 1.16 11.09
N VAL A 44 7.48 1.85 10.05
CA VAL A 44 8.62 2.76 10.23
C VAL A 44 8.15 3.87 11.17
N PRO A 45 8.82 4.10 12.32
CA PRO A 45 8.40 5.15 13.23
C PRO A 45 8.55 6.50 12.53
N ILE A 46 7.43 7.18 12.30
CA ILE A 46 7.43 8.56 11.83
C ILE A 46 7.75 9.43 13.04
N ILE A 47 9.03 9.80 13.17
CA ILE A 47 9.45 10.78 14.18
C ILE A 47 8.97 12.14 13.68
N LEU A 48 7.81 12.58 14.17
CA LEU A 48 7.34 13.94 13.92
C LEU A 48 8.22 14.90 14.75
N PRO A 49 8.79 15.95 14.14
CA PRO A 49 9.46 16.98 14.91
C PRO A 49 8.44 17.64 15.84
N GLU A 50 8.76 17.71 17.14
CA GLU A 50 7.89 18.35 18.12
C GLU A 50 7.61 19.79 17.68
N LYS A 51 6.32 20.12 17.49
CA LYS A 51 5.90 21.49 17.22
C LYS A 51 6.29 22.32 18.45
N PRO A 52 7.10 23.39 18.32
CA PRO A 52 7.45 24.21 19.47
C PRO A 52 6.16 24.75 20.07
N LEU A 53 5.94 24.40 21.34
CA LEU A 53 4.79 24.83 22.11
C LEU A 53 4.81 26.36 22.14
N GLY A 54 3.96 26.97 21.31
CA GLY A 54 3.79 28.41 21.30
C GLY A 54 3.44 28.85 22.73
N LYS A 55 4.35 29.62 23.35
CA LYS A 55 4.10 30.28 24.62
C LYS A 55 2.83 31.12 24.47
N LYS A 56 1.71 30.66 25.04
CA LYS A 56 0.59 31.54 25.33
C LYS A 56 1.05 32.46 26.46
N LYS A 57 1.33 33.72 26.10
CA LYS A 57 1.23 34.86 27.01
C LYS A 57 -0.23 35.09 27.36
#